data_AF-A0A6V7GWT5-F1
#
_entry.id   AF-A0A6V7GWT5-F1
#
_cell.length_a   1.000
_cell.length_b   1.000
_cell.length_c   1.000
_cell.angle_alpha   90.00
_cell.angle_beta   90.00
_cell.angle_gamma   90.00
#
_symmetry.space_group_name_H-M   'P 1'
#
loop_
_entity.id
_entity.type
_entity.pdbx_description
1 polymer ?
#
loop_
_entity_poly.entity_id
_entity_poly.type
_entity_poly.pdbx_seq_one_letter_code
_entity_poly.pdbx_strand_id
1 'polypeptide(L)'
;MNSMDDDMFVFSDEELPISTPKCNPIEEHLTRVSSDVQTRIEKATNDIKDVQDMARRTLESLYKQARYGEDTTSDSDSDLYTINGQLVVKKKKYEVSKLLHEFLVINSNWKYVFIDKWIIGVELINSCSN
;
A
#
# COMPACT_ATOMS: atom_id res chain seq x y z
N MET A 1 -16.79 80.91 -38.27
CA MET A 1 -17.35 80.03 -37.23
C MET A 1 -18.86 80.20 -37.28
N ASN A 2 -19.58 79.13 -37.64
CA ASN A 2 -21.00 78.89 -37.37
C ASN A 2 -21.20 77.38 -37.62
N SER A 3 -21.28 76.61 -36.54
CA SER A 3 -21.48 75.16 -36.53
C SER A 3 -22.96 74.84 -36.64
N MET A 4 -23.31 73.98 -37.58
CA MET A 4 -24.63 73.34 -37.65
C MET A 4 -24.41 72.01 -38.37
N ASP A 5 -23.85 71.06 -37.63
CA ASP A 5 -23.87 69.66 -38.02
C ASP A 5 -25.27 69.13 -37.70
N ASP A 6 -25.95 68.66 -38.74
CA ASP A 6 -27.21 67.94 -38.64
C ASP A 6 -26.97 66.64 -37.88
N ASP A 7 -27.53 66.55 -36.66
CA ASP A 7 -27.60 65.35 -35.84
C ASP A 7 -28.44 64.27 -36.55
N MET A 8 -27.79 63.46 -37.39
CA MET A 8 -28.41 62.36 -38.15
C MET A 8 -28.40 61.01 -37.40
N PHE A 9 -28.34 61.02 -36.07
CA PHE A 9 -28.42 59.79 -35.28
C PHE A 9 -29.40 59.94 -34.13
N VAL A 10 -30.68 59.79 -34.47
CA VAL A 10 -31.71 59.39 -33.52
C VAL A 10 -31.29 58.04 -32.95
N PHE A 11 -30.79 58.05 -31.72
CA PHE A 11 -30.60 56.84 -30.92
C PHE A 11 -31.99 56.25 -30.65
N SER A 12 -32.44 55.34 -31.51
CA SER A 12 -33.49 54.39 -31.16
C SER A 12 -32.87 53.37 -30.21
N ASP A 13 -33.06 53.62 -28.92
CA ASP A 13 -32.94 52.60 -27.90
C ASP A 13 -33.95 51.47 -28.15
N GLU A 14 -33.61 50.30 -27.62
CA GLU A 14 -34.52 49.20 -27.27
C GLU A 14 -34.57 47.99 -28.22
N GLU A 15 -33.45 47.28 -28.27
CA GLU A 15 -33.49 45.83 -28.07
C GLU A 15 -32.24 45.40 -27.29
N LEU A 16 -32.38 45.25 -25.97
CA LEU A 16 -31.32 44.70 -25.13
C LEU A 16 -31.05 43.26 -25.60
N PRO A 17 -29.81 42.90 -25.96
CA PRO A 17 -29.52 41.53 -26.35
C PRO A 17 -29.76 40.63 -25.14
N ILE A 18 -30.65 39.65 -25.31
CA ILE A 18 -30.81 38.54 -24.38
C ILE A 18 -29.41 37.97 -24.13
N SER A 19 -28.95 38.06 -22.88
CA SER A 19 -27.69 37.45 -22.44
C SER A 19 -27.81 35.94 -22.61
N THR A 20 -27.43 35.46 -23.79
CA THR A 20 -27.22 34.04 -24.00
C THR A 20 -26.04 33.60 -23.15
N PRO A 21 -26.09 32.42 -22.50
CA PRO A 21 -24.93 31.93 -21.79
C PRO A 21 -23.83 31.77 -22.84
N LYS A 22 -22.79 32.59 -22.73
CA LYS A 22 -21.61 32.55 -23.58
C LYS A 22 -20.79 31.33 -23.20
N CYS A 23 -21.35 30.13 -23.36
CA CYS A 23 -20.67 28.88 -23.10
C CYS A 23 -19.64 28.73 -24.21
N ASN A 24 -18.39 29.06 -23.89
CA ASN A 24 -17.29 28.84 -24.82
C ASN A 24 -17.04 27.33 -24.87
N PRO A 25 -17.24 26.66 -26.03
CA PRO A 25 -17.09 25.22 -26.13
C PRO A 25 -15.67 24.74 -25.78
N ILE A 26 -14.67 25.61 -25.96
CA ILE A 26 -13.28 25.34 -25.57
C ILE A 26 -13.14 25.34 -24.04
N GLU A 27 -13.78 26.29 -23.35
CA GLU A 27 -13.75 26.40 -21.90
C GLU A 27 -14.46 25.21 -21.24
N GLU A 28 -15.63 24.82 -21.76
CA GLU A 28 -16.35 23.62 -21.33
C GLU A 28 -15.50 22.35 -21.54
N HIS A 29 -14.85 22.22 -22.70
CA HIS A 29 -13.96 21.11 -22.97
C HIS A 29 -12.79 21.06 -21.98
N LEU A 30 -12.15 22.19 -21.70
CA LEU A 30 -11.02 22.27 -20.77
C LEU A 30 -11.43 21.95 -19.34
N THR A 31 -12.56 22.49 -18.86
CA THR A 31 -13.07 22.20 -17.52
C THR A 31 -13.43 20.73 -17.36
N ARG A 32 -14.04 20.11 -18.37
CA ARG A 32 -14.33 18.67 -18.40
C ARG A 32 -13.07 17.80 -18.36
N VAL A 33 -12.05 18.15 -19.16
CA VAL A 33 -10.79 17.40 -19.15
C VAL A 33 -10.07 17.57 -17.80
N SER A 34 -10.10 18.78 -17.24
CA SER A 34 -9.51 19.04 -15.93
C SER A 34 -10.19 18.22 -14.82
N SER A 35 -11.53 18.14 -14.83
CA SER A 35 -12.25 17.33 -13.85
C SER A 35 -12.01 15.84 -14.04
N ASP A 36 -11.97 15.33 -15.28
CA ASP A 36 -11.62 13.94 -15.56
C ASP A 36 -10.23 13.59 -15.02
N VAL A 37 -9.22 14.40 -15.32
CA VAL A 37 -7.85 14.21 -14.82
C VAL A 37 -7.83 14.23 -13.29
N GLN A 38 -8.54 15.15 -12.65
CA GLN A 38 -8.61 15.23 -11.20
C GLN A 38 -9.24 13.96 -10.58
N THR A 39 -10.35 13.48 -11.12
CA THR A 39 -10.98 12.24 -10.63
C THR A 39 -10.07 11.02 -10.80
N ARG A 40 -9.29 10.96 -11.89
CA ARG A 40 -8.30 9.90 -12.11
C ARG A 40 -7.15 9.97 -11.11
N ILE A 41 -6.69 11.17 -10.76
CA ILE A 41 -5.66 11.37 -9.73
C ILE A 41 -6.19 10.93 -8.36
N GLU A 42 -7.41 11.32 -8.00
CA GLU A 42 -8.04 10.93 -6.73
C GLU A 42 -8.20 9.42 -6.63
N LYS A 43 -8.68 8.78 -7.70
CA LYS A 43 -8.79 7.32 -7.78
C LYS A 43 -7.43 6.65 -7.60
N ALA A 44 -6.42 7.06 -8.36
CA ALA A 44 -5.08 6.47 -8.26
C ALA A 44 -4.48 6.66 -6.85
N THR A 45 -4.75 7.80 -6.21
CA THR A 45 -4.31 8.07 -4.83
C THR A 45 -4.96 7.11 -3.83
N ASN A 46 -6.26 6.83 -3.98
CA ASN A 46 -6.95 5.85 -3.15
C ASN A 46 -6.43 4.43 -3.39
N ASP A 47 -6.24 4.04 -4.65
CA ASP A 47 -5.68 2.73 -5.01
C ASP A 47 -4.28 2.52 -4.38
N ILE A 48 -3.42 3.55 -4.41
CA ILE A 48 -2.10 3.52 -3.74
C ILE A 48 -2.25 3.30 -2.23
N LYS A 49 -3.18 4.02 -1.60
CA LYS A 49 -3.42 3.90 -0.16
C LYS A 49 -3.88 2.49 0.22
N ASP A 50 -4.77 1.89 -0.57
CA ASP A 50 -5.25 0.53 -0.33
C ASP A 50 -4.12 -0.51 -0.44
N VAL A 51 -3.23 -0.35 -1.43
CA VAL A 51 -2.03 -1.21 -1.56
C VAL A 51 -1.09 -1.04 -0.36
N GLN A 52 -0.86 0.19 0.08
CA GLN A 52 -0.03 0.46 1.27
C GLN A 52 -0.62 -0.16 2.54
N ASP A 53 -1.93 -0.05 2.72
CA ASP A 53 -2.63 -0.66 3.86
C ASP A 53 -2.56 -2.19 3.84
N MET A 54 -2.71 -2.79 2.66
CA MET A 54 -2.54 -4.24 2.49
C MET A 54 -1.10 -4.67 2.81
N ALA A 55 -0.10 -3.98 2.24
CA ALA A 55 1.30 -4.29 2.47
C ALA A 55 1.69 -4.20 3.96
N ARG A 56 1.18 -3.18 4.66
CA ARG A 56 1.35 -3.04 6.12
C ARG A 56 0.76 -4.22 6.88
N ARG A 57 -0.49 -4.62 6.57
CA ARG A 57 -1.13 -5.78 7.22
C ARG A 57 -0.36 -7.07 6.97
N THR A 58 0.10 -7.30 5.75
CA THR A 58 0.92 -8.46 5.41
C THR A 58 2.23 -8.45 6.18
N LEU A 59 2.91 -7.31 6.26
CA LEU A 59 4.14 -7.17 7.03
C LEU A 59 3.92 -7.48 8.53
N GLU A 60 2.86 -6.93 9.12
CA GLU A 60 2.50 -7.21 10.52
C GLU A 60 2.18 -8.69 10.76
N SER A 61 1.47 -9.32 9.83
CA SER A 61 1.16 -10.75 9.89
C SER A 61 2.42 -11.60 9.81
N LEU A 62 3.30 -11.34 8.84
CA LEU A 62 4.58 -12.04 8.70
C LEU A 62 5.48 -11.83 9.91
N TYR A 63 5.49 -10.63 10.48
CA TYR A 63 6.26 -10.33 11.68
C TYR A 63 5.76 -11.10 12.91
N LYS A 64 4.43 -11.20 13.07
CA LYS A 64 3.82 -12.03 14.12
C LYS A 64 4.17 -13.51 13.93
N GLN A 65 4.04 -14.03 12.71
CA GLN A 65 4.39 -15.42 12.38
C GLN A 65 5.88 -15.71 12.64
N ALA A 66 6.78 -14.78 12.30
CA ALA A 66 8.20 -14.93 12.55
C ALA A 66 8.54 -14.90 14.05
N ARG A 67 7.83 -14.10 14.86
CA ARG A 67 8.07 -13.99 16.31
C ARG A 67 7.49 -15.15 17.11
N TYR A 68 6.29 -15.60 16.78
CA TYR A 68 5.53 -16.54 17.60
C TYR A 68 5.42 -17.93 16.96
N GLY A 69 5.91 -18.10 15.73
CA GLY A 69 5.63 -19.28 14.90
C GLY A 69 4.29 -19.14 14.18
N GLU A 70 4.05 -20.00 13.21
CA GLU A 70 2.69 -20.21 12.69
C GLU A 70 1.84 -20.77 13.83
N ASP A 71 0.66 -20.18 14.08
CA ASP A 71 -0.38 -20.83 14.87
C ASP A 71 -0.81 -22.07 14.07
N THR A 72 0.03 -23.10 14.07
CA THR A 72 -0.47 -24.45 14.01
C THR A 72 -1.42 -24.53 15.18
N THR A 73 -2.73 -24.40 14.90
CA THR A 73 -3.76 -25.12 15.64
C THR A 73 -3.27 -26.55 15.66
N SER A 74 -2.46 -26.80 16.67
CA SER A 74 -1.70 -28.00 16.87
C SER A 74 -2.76 -28.95 17.34
N ASP A 75 -3.42 -29.58 16.36
CA ASP A 75 -4.11 -30.87 16.43
C ASP A 75 -3.09 -31.98 16.80
N SER A 76 -2.14 -31.64 17.68
CA SER A 76 -1.19 -32.55 18.28
C SER A 76 -1.99 -33.29 19.32
N ASP A 77 -2.65 -34.33 18.83
CA ASP A 77 -3.30 -35.41 19.53
C ASP A 77 -2.27 -36.14 20.42
N SER A 78 -1.72 -35.45 21.41
CA SER A 78 -0.67 -35.95 22.29
C SER A 78 -0.99 -35.72 23.76
N ASP A 79 -2.26 -35.76 24.12
CA ASP A 79 -2.66 -35.90 25.51
C ASP A 79 -2.28 -37.32 25.97
N LEU A 80 -1.07 -37.45 26.50
CA LEU A 80 -0.59 -38.70 27.09
C LEU A 80 -1.15 -38.81 28.50
N TYR A 81 -1.89 -39.87 28.80
CA TYR A 81 -2.40 -40.15 30.14
C TYR A 81 -1.57 -41.25 30.81
N THR A 82 -1.41 -41.16 32.13
CA THR A 82 -0.84 -42.26 32.94
C THR A 82 -1.80 -43.45 32.94
N ILE A 83 -1.32 -44.64 33.35
CA ILE A 83 -2.16 -45.84 33.53
C ILE A 83 -3.34 -45.64 34.51
N ASN A 84 -3.30 -44.58 35.32
CA ASN A 84 -4.34 -44.18 36.25
C ASN A 84 -5.24 -43.05 35.70
N GLY A 85 -5.14 -42.72 34.42
CA GLY A 85 -5.98 -41.73 33.75
C GLY A 85 -5.65 -40.26 34.06
N GLN A 86 -4.49 -39.96 34.68
CA GLN A 86 -4.06 -38.58 34.90
C GLN A 86 -3.25 -38.04 33.73
N LEU A 87 -3.54 -36.80 33.31
CA LEU A 87 -2.87 -36.10 32.21
C LEU A 87 -1.38 -35.92 32.49
N VAL A 88 -0.53 -36.46 31.62
CA VAL A 88 0.93 -36.26 31.64
C VAL A 88 1.23 -35.06 30.76
N VAL A 89 1.25 -33.87 31.36
CA VAL A 89 1.75 -32.67 30.68
C VAL A 89 3.25 -32.84 30.46
N LYS A 90 3.66 -33.30 29.27
CA LYS A 90 5.06 -33.19 28.86
C LYS A 90 5.38 -31.70 28.74
N LYS A 91 6.06 -31.14 29.75
CA LYS A 91 6.79 -29.88 29.57
C LYS A 91 7.76 -30.12 28.41
N LYS A 92 7.43 -29.61 27.22
CA LYS A 92 8.40 -29.44 26.13
C LYS A 92 9.46 -28.51 26.69
N LYS A 93 10.50 -29.09 27.29
CA LYS A 93 11.80 -28.42 27.42
C LYS A 93 12.24 -28.18 25.98
N TYR A 94 12.00 -26.97 25.49
CA TYR A 94 12.83 -26.41 24.45
C TYR A 94 14.23 -26.26 25.04
N GLU A 95 14.96 -27.38 25.17
CA GLU A 95 16.42 -27.36 25.18
C GLU A 95 16.81 -27.02 23.73
N VAL A 96 16.67 -25.73 23.41
CA VAL A 96 17.25 -25.11 22.23
C VAL A 96 18.75 -25.28 22.39
N SER A 97 19.25 -26.37 21.81
CA SER A 97 20.53 -26.44 21.14
C SER A 97 21.72 -25.92 21.93
N LYS A 98 21.93 -26.46 23.14
CA LYS A 98 23.28 -26.47 23.76
C LYS A 98 24.26 -27.42 23.05
N LEU A 99 23.85 -28.02 21.93
CA LEU A 99 24.52 -29.10 21.19
C LEU A 99 24.78 -28.80 19.71
N LEU A 100 24.39 -27.63 19.19
CA LEU A 100 24.95 -27.18 17.92
C LEU A 100 26.24 -26.45 18.27
N HIS A 101 27.37 -27.14 18.21
CA HIS A 101 28.57 -26.48 17.72
C HIS A 101 28.13 -25.81 16.41
N GLU A 102 27.96 -24.50 16.42
CA GLU A 102 27.54 -23.71 15.26
C GLU A 102 28.68 -23.74 14.25
N PHE A 103 28.89 -24.88 13.59
CA PHE A 103 29.90 -25.05 12.55
C PHE A 103 29.71 -24.03 11.42
N LEU A 104 28.52 -23.44 11.29
CA LEU A 104 28.19 -22.37 10.38
C LEU A 104 27.56 -21.22 11.17
N VAL A 105 28.24 -20.07 11.20
CA VAL A 105 27.78 -18.82 11.78
C VAL A 105 27.33 -17.90 10.65
N ILE A 106 26.21 -17.20 10.82
CA ILE A 106 25.75 -16.21 9.84
C ILE A 106 26.72 -15.02 9.86
N ASN A 107 27.38 -14.75 8.74
CA ASN A 107 28.23 -13.57 8.58
C ASN A 107 27.41 -12.33 8.24
N SER A 108 26.58 -12.47 7.20
CA SER A 108 25.79 -11.38 6.68
C SER A 108 24.52 -11.92 6.04
N ASN A 109 23.51 -11.06 5.95
CA ASN A 109 22.34 -11.34 5.13
C ASN A 109 21.98 -10.09 4.34
N TRP A 110 21.39 -10.31 3.17
CA TRP A 110 20.88 -9.24 2.33
C TRP A 110 19.55 -9.65 1.73
N LYS A 111 18.73 -8.64 1.44
CA LYS A 111 17.42 -8.81 0.85
C LYS A 111 17.33 -7.90 -0.36
N TYR A 112 16.85 -8.44 -1.46
CA TYR A 112 16.69 -7.71 -2.71
C TYR A 112 15.38 -8.11 -3.38
N VAL A 113 14.68 -7.14 -3.97
CA VAL A 113 13.48 -7.40 -4.77
C VAL A 113 13.88 -7.34 -6.24
N PHE A 114 13.69 -8.43 -6.97
CA PHE A 114 13.98 -8.54 -8.39
C PHE A 114 12.77 -9.09 -9.14
N ILE A 115 12.21 -8.32 -10.08
CA ILE A 115 11.04 -8.71 -10.88
C ILE A 115 9.90 -9.23 -9.96
N ASP A 116 9.50 -8.42 -8.99
CA ASP A 116 8.45 -8.72 -7.99
C ASP A 116 8.67 -10.00 -7.15
N LYS A 117 9.89 -10.54 -7.14
CA LYS A 117 10.28 -11.69 -6.32
C LYS A 117 11.26 -11.25 -5.23
N TRP A 118 11.05 -11.78 -4.04
CA TRP A 118 11.98 -11.61 -2.92
C TRP A 118 13.16 -12.57 -3.07
N ILE A 119 14.37 -12.01 -3.06
CA ILE A 119 15.62 -12.75 -3.00
C ILE A 119 16.25 -12.47 -1.64
N ILE A 120 16.55 -13.53 -0.90
CA ILE A 120 17.21 -13.48 0.40
C ILE A 120 18.54 -14.21 0.25
N GLY A 121 19.64 -13.47 0.41
CA GLY A 121 20.98 -14.04 0.50
C GLY A 121 21.41 -14.15 1.95
N VAL A 122 21.94 -15.30 2.34
CA VAL A 122 22.54 -15.54 3.65
C VAL A 122 23.95 -16.04 3.44
N GLU A 123 24.92 -15.30 3.95
CA GLU A 123 26.33 -15.67 3.94
C GLU A 123 26.67 -16.40 5.24
N LEU A 124 27.26 -17.58 5.12
CA LEU A 124 27.63 -18.43 6.26
C LEU A 124 29.15 -18.57 6.32
N ILE A 125 29.73 -18.43 7.51
CA ILE A 125 31.14 -18.68 7.81
C ILE A 125 31.27 -19.97 8.60
N ASN A 126 32.27 -20.78 8.27
CA ASN A 126 32.58 -21.98 9.03
C ASN A 126 33.37 -21.65 10.31
N SER A 127 32.83 -21.95 11.49
CA SER A 127 33.48 -21.68 12.78
C SER A 127 34.57 -22.69 13.17
N CYS A 128 34.74 -23.79 12.44
CA CYS A 128 35.78 -24.80 12.67
C CYS A 128 37.20 -24.41 12.23
N SER A 129 37.43 -23.16 11.80
CA SER A 129 38.70 -22.75 11.18
C SER A 129 39.60 -21.83 12.04
N ASN A 130 39.41 -21.82 13.36
CA ASN A 130 40.38 -21.26 14.32
C ASN A 130 41.02 -22.35 15.18
#